data_AF-A0A7K2XE45-F1
#
_entry.id   AF-A0A7K2XE45-F1
#
_cell.length_a   1.000
_cell.length_b   1.000
_cell.length_c   1.000
_cell.angle_alpha   90.00
_cell.angle_beta   90.00
_cell.angle_gamma   90.00
#
_symmetry.space_group_name_H-M   'P 1'
#
loop_
_entity.id
_entity.type
_entity.pdbx_description
1 polymer ?
#
loop_
_entity_poly.entity_id
_entity_poly.type
_entity_poly.pdbx_seq_one_letter_code
_entity_poly.pdbx_strand_id
1 'polypeptide(L)'
;MDEARAREVLDGAGLPAGEAELLALGENAVFATGDLVVKVGRDAELLGRAERELALAAWLAEAGVPAVRAAEEEPRLVAGHPVTLWHRLPAAVR
;
A
#
# COMPACT_ATOMS: atom_id res chain seq x y z
N MET A 1 2.68 5.88 -13.78
CA MET A 1 1.61 4.89 -13.95
C MET A 1 0.28 5.62 -13.87
N ASP A 2 -0.71 5.23 -14.67
CA ASP A 2 -2.09 5.72 -14.55
C ASP A 2 -2.92 4.82 -13.62
N GLU A 3 -4.16 5.22 -13.33
CA GLU A 3 -5.05 4.43 -12.47
C GLU A 3 -5.37 3.05 -13.07
N ALA A 4 -5.52 2.96 -14.40
CA ALA A 4 -5.87 1.70 -15.07
C ALA A 4 -4.80 0.63 -14.83
N ARG A 5 -3.52 0.96 -15.07
CA ARG A 5 -2.40 0.06 -14.77
C ARG A 5 -2.30 -0.25 -13.27
N ALA A 6 -2.58 0.71 -12.41
CA ALA A 6 -2.55 0.47 -10.96
C ALA A 6 -3.62 -0.53 -10.51
N ARG A 7 -4.82 -0.52 -11.13
CA ARG A 7 -5.88 -1.50 -10.90
C ARG A 7 -5.51 -2.89 -11.42
N GLU A 8 -4.85 -2.99 -12.58
CA GLU A 8 -4.32 -4.27 -13.09
C GLU A 8 -3.32 -4.90 -12.12
N VAL A 9 -2.44 -4.09 -11.52
CA VAL A 9 -1.49 -4.55 -10.50
C VAL A 9 -2.22 -5.01 -9.23
N LEU A 10 -3.25 -4.28 -8.81
CA LEU A 10 -4.06 -4.63 -7.64
C LEU A 10 -4.78 -5.98 -7.84
N ASP A 11 -5.39 -6.20 -9.01
CA ASP A 11 -5.99 -7.49 -9.37
C ASP A 11 -4.94 -8.60 -9.46
N GLY A 12 -3.78 -8.31 -10.04
CA GLY A 12 -2.64 -9.25 -10.09
C GLY A 12 -2.09 -9.63 -8.71
N ALA A 13 -2.31 -8.78 -7.70
CA ALA A 13 -2.00 -9.06 -6.31
C ALA A 13 -3.08 -9.91 -5.61
N GLY A 14 -4.17 -10.28 -6.30
CA GLY A 14 -5.31 -10.99 -5.73
C GLY A 14 -6.16 -10.13 -4.79
N LEU A 15 -6.10 -8.80 -4.95
CA LEU A 15 -6.89 -7.84 -4.17
C LEU A 15 -8.07 -7.35 -5.02
N PRO A 16 -9.25 -7.08 -4.45
CA PRO A 16 -10.45 -6.81 -5.23
C PRO A 16 -10.40 -5.40 -5.83
N ALA A 17 -9.84 -5.24 -7.04
CA ALA A 17 -9.62 -3.92 -7.62
C ALA A 17 -10.90 -3.21 -8.04
N GLY A 18 -11.97 -3.95 -8.36
CA GLY A 18 -13.28 -3.37 -8.70
C GLY A 18 -13.96 -2.62 -7.56
N GLU A 19 -13.69 -3.02 -6.31
CA GLU A 19 -14.25 -2.39 -5.10
C GLU A 19 -13.30 -1.36 -4.48
N ALA A 20 -12.10 -1.24 -5.04
CA ALA A 20 -11.05 -0.39 -4.50
C ALA A 20 -11.27 1.08 -4.86
N GLU A 21 -11.36 1.94 -3.85
CA GLU A 21 -11.45 3.39 -3.96
C GLU A 21 -10.05 3.96 -4.13
N LEU A 22 -9.79 4.71 -5.21
CA LEU A 22 -8.53 5.44 -5.37
C LEU A 22 -8.53 6.67 -4.44
N LEU A 23 -7.63 6.67 -3.45
CA LEU A 23 -7.46 7.76 -2.49
C LEU A 23 -6.48 8.82 -3.00
N ALA A 24 -5.40 8.39 -3.66
CA ALA A 24 -4.36 9.27 -4.17
C ALA A 24 -3.62 8.64 -5.34
N LEU A 25 -3.16 9.47 -6.29
CA LEU A 25 -2.33 9.05 -7.41
C LEU A 25 -1.13 9.98 -7.56
N GLY A 26 0.08 9.45 -7.34
CA GLY A 26 1.33 10.19 -7.42
C GLY A 26 2.53 9.26 -7.61
N GLU A 27 3.48 9.29 -6.67
CA GLU A 27 4.58 8.29 -6.67
C GLU A 27 4.05 6.87 -6.45
N ASN A 28 2.98 6.76 -5.65
CA ASN A 28 2.18 5.56 -5.50
C ASN A 28 0.75 5.84 -5.96
N ALA A 29 0.07 4.82 -6.47
CA ALA A 29 -1.38 4.76 -6.44
C ALA A 29 -1.80 4.19 -5.08
N VAL A 30 -2.67 4.89 -4.37
CA VAL A 30 -3.13 4.49 -3.03
C VAL A 30 -4.60 4.16 -3.10
N PHE A 31 -4.95 2.92 -2.76
CA PHE A 31 -6.32 2.43 -2.79
C PHE A 31 -6.82 2.09 -1.39
N ALA A 32 -8.09 2.35 -1.10
CA ALA A 32 -8.78 1.71 0.02
C ALA A 32 -9.57 0.49 -0.48
N THR A 33 -9.49 -0.62 0.24
CA THR A 33 -10.26 -1.84 -0.02
C THR A 33 -10.63 -2.50 1.30
N GLY A 34 -11.92 -2.50 1.64
CA GLY A 34 -12.38 -2.93 2.97
C GLY A 34 -11.69 -2.17 4.12
N ASP A 35 -11.04 -2.92 5.00
CA ASP A 35 -10.26 -2.46 6.14
C ASP A 35 -8.77 -2.24 5.82
N LEU A 36 -8.38 -2.33 4.54
CA LEU A 36 -7.01 -2.15 4.07
C LEU A 36 -6.85 -0.88 3.22
N VAL A 37 -5.61 -0.39 3.24
CA VAL A 37 -5.08 0.57 2.28
C VAL A 37 -3.91 -0.10 1.56
N VAL A 38 -3.92 -0.01 0.22
CA VAL A 38 -2.91 -0.63 -0.64
C VAL A 38 -2.15 0.47 -1.35
N LYS A 39 -0.82 0.47 -1.22
CA LYS A 39 0.06 1.36 -2.02
C LYS A 39 0.70 0.55 -3.13
N VAL A 40 0.48 0.98 -4.37
CA VAL A 40 1.12 0.43 -5.58
C VAL A 40 2.18 1.42 -6.06
N GLY A 41 3.45 1.01 -6.00
CA GLY A 41 4.57 1.82 -6.48
C GLY A 41 4.64 1.85 -8.00
N ARG A 42 4.95 3.02 -8.55
CA ARG A 42 4.97 3.24 -10.00
C ARG A 42 6.07 2.50 -10.77
N ASP A 43 7.10 1.98 -10.09
CA ASP A 43 8.28 1.32 -10.69
C ASP A 43 8.95 0.36 -9.69
N ALA A 44 9.68 -0.65 -10.20
CA ALA A 44 10.41 -1.63 -9.43
C ALA A 44 11.53 -1.01 -8.57
N GLU A 45 12.11 0.12 -8.99
CA GLU A 45 13.12 0.85 -8.22
C GLU A 45 12.62 1.30 -6.84
N LEU A 46 11.30 1.38 -6.66
CA LEU A 46 10.68 1.71 -5.37
C LEU A 46 10.64 0.55 -4.39
N LEU A 47 11.01 -0.67 -4.78
CA LEU A 47 10.96 -1.85 -3.90
C LEU A 47 11.78 -1.64 -2.62
N GLY A 48 13.03 -1.20 -2.74
CA GLY A 48 13.87 -0.93 -1.56
C GLY A 48 13.36 0.23 -0.70
N ARG A 49 12.54 1.14 -1.24
CA ARG A 49 11.82 2.14 -0.43
C ARG A 49 10.67 1.49 0.32
N ALA A 50 9.87 0.66 -0.35
CA ALA A 50 8.76 -0.05 0.27
C ALA A 50 9.22 -0.96 1.44
N GLU A 51 10.31 -1.71 1.26
CA GLU A 51 10.92 -2.53 2.33
C GLU A 51 11.31 -1.67 3.55
N ARG A 52 11.94 -0.50 3.32
CA ARG A 52 12.31 0.44 4.39
C ARG A 52 11.10 1.03 5.10
N GLU A 53 10.03 1.34 4.37
CA GLU A 53 8.79 1.84 4.96
C GLU A 53 8.14 0.80 5.88
N LEU A 54 8.11 -0.48 5.47
CA LEU A 54 7.58 -1.57 6.28
C LEU A 54 8.45 -1.83 7.52
N ALA A 55 9.78 -1.86 7.36
CA ALA A 55 10.71 -1.99 8.48
C ALA A 55 10.56 -0.84 9.50
N LEU A 56 10.38 0.39 9.02
CA LEU A 56 10.12 1.55 9.88
C LEU A 56 8.79 1.42 10.61
N ALA A 57 7.73 0.97 9.92
CA ALA A 57 6.42 0.78 10.52
C ALA A 57 6.43 -0.30 11.62
N ALA A 58 7.16 -1.40 11.38
CA ALA A 58 7.38 -2.46 12.37
C ALA A 58 8.12 -1.92 13.59
N TRP A 59 9.23 -1.22 13.40
CA TRP A 59 9.99 -0.59 14.49
C TRP A 59 9.14 0.41 15.29
N LEU A 60 8.32 1.25 14.63
CA LEU A 60 7.40 2.16 15.30
C LEU A 60 6.36 1.41 16.13
N ALA A 61 5.89 0.26 15.67
CA ALA A 61 4.96 -0.59 16.42
C ALA A 61 5.61 -1.19 17.67
N GLU A 62 6.83 -1.71 17.54
CA GLU A 62 7.62 -2.24 18.66
C GLU A 62 7.91 -1.17 19.71
N ALA A 63 8.22 0.07 19.27
CA ALA A 63 8.46 1.20 20.15
C ALA A 63 7.18 1.79 20.78
N GLY A 64 5.99 1.23 20.50
CA GLY A 64 4.72 1.71 21.02
C GLY A 64 4.27 3.07 20.44
N VAL A 65 4.87 3.51 19.34
CA VAL A 65 4.53 4.79 18.70
C VAL A 65 3.22 4.63 17.90
N PRO A 66 2.21 5.50 18.10
CA PRO A 66 0.99 5.47 17.31
C PRO A 66 1.27 5.84 15.84
N ALA A 67 1.30 4.84 14.97
CA ALA A 67 1.49 4.99 13.54
C ALA A 67 0.64 3.95 12.79
N VAL A 68 0.47 4.15 11.49
CA VAL A 68 -0.19 3.16 10.62
C VAL A 68 0.54 1.82 10.71
N ARG A 69 -0.22 0.73 10.72
CA ARG A 69 0.32 -0.63 10.82
C ARG A 69 0.29 -1.30 9.46
N ALA A 70 1.40 -1.90 9.06
CA ALA A 70 1.43 -2.75 7.89
C ALA A 70 0.62 -4.02 8.18
N ALA A 71 -0.14 -4.48 7.18
CA ALA A 71 -0.84 -5.76 7.26
C ALA A 71 0.06 -6.93 6.86
N GLU A 72 1.18 -6.64 6.18
CA GLU A 72 2.20 -7.62 5.78
C GLU A 72 3.59 -7.05 6.05
N GLU A 73 4.54 -7.92 6.40
CA GLU A 73 5.90 -7.51 6.76
C GLU A 73 6.76 -7.18 5.54
N GLU A 74 6.47 -7.78 4.38
CA GLU A 74 7.24 -7.62 3.14
C GLU A 74 6.36 -7.06 2.01
N PRO A 75 6.93 -6.27 1.09
CA PRO A 75 6.20 -5.83 -0.08
C PRO A 75 6.05 -6.97 -1.08
N ARG A 76 4.92 -7.02 -1.76
CA ARG A 76 4.75 -7.91 -2.92
C ARG A 76 5.29 -7.23 -4.16
N LEU A 77 5.95 -7.96 -5.05
CA LEU A 77 6.33 -7.43 -6.37
C LEU A 77 5.39 -8.00 -7.44
N VAL A 78 4.51 -7.16 -7.97
CA VAL A 78 3.47 -7.58 -8.92
C VAL A 78 3.63 -6.81 -10.22
N ALA A 79 3.87 -7.53 -11.32
CA ALA A 79 4.13 -6.94 -12.64
C ALA A 79 5.23 -5.85 -12.64
N GLY A 80 6.25 -5.99 -11.77
CA GLY A 80 7.33 -4.99 -11.62
C GLY A 80 6.98 -3.82 -10.71
N HIS A 81 5.90 -3.89 -9.94
CA HIS A 81 5.44 -2.82 -9.07
C HIS A 81 5.38 -3.30 -7.61
N PRO A 82 6.05 -2.61 -6.67
CA PRO A 82 5.95 -2.96 -5.26
C PRO A 82 4.55 -2.63 -4.74
N VAL A 83 3.95 -3.56 -4.01
CA VAL A 83 2.62 -3.45 -3.41
C VAL A 83 2.76 -3.65 -1.91
N THR A 84 2.30 -2.67 -1.12
CA THR A 84 2.30 -2.75 0.35
C THR A 84 0.89 -2.59 0.89
N LEU A 85 0.55 -3.38 1.90
CA LEU A 85 -0.77 -3.43 2.51
C LEU A 85 -0.71 -2.85 3.92
N TRP A 86 -1.68 -2.02 4.26
CA TRP A 86 -1.73 -1.26 5.49
C TRP A 86 -3.12 -1.34 6.09
N HIS A 87 -3.23 -1.42 7.41
CA HIS A 87 -4.52 -1.29 8.08
C HIS A 87 -5.07 0.13 7.90
N ARG A 88 -6.33 0.23 7.48
CA ARG A 88 -7.02 1.49 7.28
C ARG A 88 -7.28 2.16 8.62
N LEU A 89 -6.93 3.45 8.72
CA LEU A 89 -7.31 4.28 9.85
C LEU A 89 -8.79 4.70 9.74
N PRO A 90 -9.48 4.94 10.86
CA PRO A 90 -10.80 5.54 10.86
C PRO A 90 -10.80 6.87 10.08
N ALA A 91 -11.98 7.27 9.59
CA ALA A 91 -12.14 8.58 8.98
C ALA A 91 -11.65 9.68 9.94
N ALA A 92 -10.92 10.66 9.39
CA ALA A 92 -10.45 11.78 10.18
C ALA A 92 -11.64 12.49 10.83
N VAL A 93 -11.54 12.72 12.14
CA VAL A 93 -12.49 13.57 12.86
C VAL A 93 -12.22 15.01 12.38
N ARG A 94 -13.24 15.65 11.81
CA ARG A 94 -13.19 17.04 11.34
C ARG A 94 -13.91 17.96 12.31
#